data_AF-A0A1C6CL87-F1
#
_entry.id   AF-A0A1C6CL87-F1
#
_cell.length_a   1.000
_cell.length_b   1.000
_cell.length_c   1.000
_cell.angle_alpha   90.00
_cell.angle_beta   90.00
_cell.angle_gamma   90.00
#
_symmetry.space_group_name_H-M   'P 1'
#
loop_
_entity.id
_entity.type
_entity.pdbx_description
1 polymer ?
#
loop_
_entity_poly.entity_id
_entity_poly.type
_entity_poly.pdbx_seq_one_letter_code
_entity_poly.pdbx_strand_id
1 'polypeptide(L)'
;MKTIKLIFSRISFYFLSNKLIFIMFLLGGIVCSTSFIYFYGNQLSTKKSEVSTDSSYYTYTLKFDEPASYYEIKNSSLLNSEIIEDVMAVHYLLLDDLPKEFNKNNYIDYYLRVCTQINNKHKLFSKMGRSEFYDEEIKNGKNVIILPNCDDIFSLAQGDTVTLSGREYEVIGVNTFIDNFYIPSNTFDKCGYSIDEITIYTTERMSRTENSQFIANLHAEFPQSDLIESPSESYKAADSYFIGDFFLIMCEFIISALSFMFLIKFLIDKSNLENIIYLIVGATKRKLFLILILENIIISGIIGIISIAIHLITYNQFFVYFNVYEGLQYSIMDYIIIFISIIILSCITAIPFIISCLKNSIIINKNKYN
;
A
#
# COMPACT_ATOMS: atom_id res chain seq x y z
N MET A 1 -12.75 23.67 36.72
CA MET A 1 -11.88 23.50 37.91
C MET A 1 -12.32 22.37 38.85
N LYS A 2 -13.54 22.34 39.41
CA LYS A 2 -13.96 21.29 40.38
C LYS A 2 -13.97 19.87 39.78
N THR A 3 -14.49 19.66 38.57
CA THR A 3 -14.53 18.34 37.91
C THR A 3 -13.14 17.81 37.56
N ILE A 4 -12.26 18.66 37.02
CA ILE A 4 -10.87 18.29 36.68
C ILE A 4 -10.11 17.88 37.95
N LYS A 5 -10.26 18.63 39.04
CA LYS A 5 -9.65 18.29 40.34
C LYS A 5 -10.14 16.95 40.87
N LEU A 6 -11.43 16.63 40.71
CA LEU A 6 -11.98 15.33 41.08
C LEU A 6 -11.36 14.20 40.23
N ILE A 7 -11.24 14.40 38.92
CA ILE A 7 -10.62 13.39 38.03
C ILE A 7 -9.17 13.10 38.44
N PHE A 8 -8.34 14.14 38.66
CA PHE A 8 -6.96 13.93 39.11
C PHE A 8 -6.88 13.27 40.49
N SER A 9 -7.80 13.61 41.40
CA SER A 9 -7.88 12.96 42.71
C SER A 9 -8.16 11.46 42.58
N ARG A 10 -9.05 11.06 41.65
CA ARG A 10 -9.37 9.64 41.40
C ARG A 10 -8.21 8.88 40.77
N ILE A 11 -7.56 9.48 39.76
CA ILE A 11 -6.38 8.87 39.13
C ILE A 11 -5.27 8.67 40.18
N SER A 12 -5.06 9.67 41.05
CA SER A 12 -4.12 9.55 42.18
C SER A 12 -4.56 8.45 43.15
N PHE A 13 -5.86 8.34 43.45
CA PHE A 13 -6.40 7.29 44.31
C PHE A 13 -6.18 5.88 43.72
N TYR A 14 -6.29 5.68 42.40
CA TYR A 14 -5.96 4.38 41.80
C TYR A 14 -4.49 4.01 42.03
N PHE A 15 -3.58 4.96 41.84
CA PHE A 15 -2.15 4.75 42.08
C PHE A 15 -1.85 4.46 43.56
N LEU A 16 -2.47 5.19 44.48
CA LEU A 16 -2.24 5.04 45.92
C LEU A 16 -2.89 3.77 46.49
N SER A 17 -4.06 3.38 46.00
CA SER A 17 -4.82 2.24 46.52
C SER A 17 -4.29 0.91 46.04
N ASN A 18 -3.91 0.80 44.76
CA ASN A 18 -3.34 -0.43 44.22
C ASN A 18 -2.35 -0.14 43.08
N LYS A 19 -1.17 0.33 43.47
CA LYS A 19 -0.08 0.72 42.57
C LYS A 19 0.26 -0.35 41.53
N LEU A 20 0.33 -1.62 41.95
CA LEU A 20 0.72 -2.72 41.06
C LEU A 20 -0.30 -2.90 39.93
N ILE A 21 -1.59 -2.97 40.26
CA ILE A 21 -2.64 -3.17 39.25
C ILE A 21 -2.76 -1.95 38.34
N PHE A 22 -2.61 -0.75 38.87
CA PHE A 22 -2.59 0.47 38.06
C PHE A 22 -1.40 0.52 37.09
N ILE A 23 -0.20 0.14 37.53
CA ILE A 23 0.98 0.05 36.65
C ILE A 23 0.79 -1.04 35.59
N MET A 24 0.29 -2.22 35.95
CA MET A 24 0.00 -3.27 34.97
C MET A 24 -1.02 -2.82 33.93
N PHE A 25 -2.04 -2.07 34.35
CA PHE A 25 -3.01 -1.49 33.43
C PHE A 25 -2.36 -0.49 32.46
N LEU A 26 -1.52 0.43 32.96
CA LEU A 26 -0.80 1.38 32.11
C LEU A 26 0.13 0.68 31.11
N LEU A 27 0.91 -0.31 31.57
CA LEU A 27 1.81 -1.08 30.71
C LEU A 27 1.03 -1.86 29.64
N GLY A 28 -0.07 -2.52 30.03
CA GLY A 28 -0.95 -3.20 29.09
C GLY A 28 -1.52 -2.25 28.03
N GLY A 29 -1.99 -1.07 28.46
CA GLY A 29 -2.45 -0.03 27.55
C GLY A 29 -1.36 0.44 26.59
N ILE A 30 -0.13 0.66 27.07
CA ILE A 30 1.01 1.05 26.22
C ILE A 30 1.30 -0.04 25.17
N VAL A 31 1.30 -1.32 25.58
CA VAL A 31 1.52 -2.44 24.65
C VAL A 31 0.40 -2.52 23.60
N CYS A 32 -0.88 -2.36 24.00
CA CYS A 32 -2.00 -2.32 23.06
C CYS A 32 -1.87 -1.17 22.06
N SER A 33 -1.62 0.04 22.55
CA SER A 33 -1.49 1.24 21.73
C SER A 33 -0.28 1.17 20.80
N THR A 34 0.83 0.60 21.26
CA THR A 34 2.01 0.38 20.41
C THR A 34 1.74 -0.67 19.34
N SER A 35 1.04 -1.75 19.70
CA SER A 35 0.61 -2.77 18.72
C SER A 35 -0.34 -2.18 17.67
N PHE A 36 -1.22 -1.27 18.07
CA PHE A 36 -2.11 -0.56 17.15
C PHE A 36 -1.33 0.32 16.16
N ILE A 37 -0.27 1.02 16.60
CA ILE A 37 0.62 1.77 15.70
C ILE A 37 1.30 0.83 14.69
N TYR A 38 1.77 -0.33 15.16
CA TYR A 38 2.39 -1.34 14.31
C TYR A 38 1.42 -1.87 13.24
N PHE A 39 0.21 -2.28 13.64
CA PHE A 39 -0.79 -2.78 12.69
C PHE A 39 -1.30 -1.70 11.75
N TYR A 40 -1.42 -0.45 12.23
CA TYR A 40 -1.73 0.69 11.36
C TYR A 40 -0.75 0.81 10.19
N GLY A 41 0.56 0.73 10.45
CA GLY A 41 1.54 0.78 9.36
C GLY A 41 1.50 -0.46 8.47
N ASN A 42 1.45 -1.66 9.07
CA ASN A 42 1.72 -2.89 8.35
C ASN A 42 0.49 -3.55 7.71
N GLN A 43 -0.73 -3.27 8.19
CA GLN A 43 -1.95 -3.86 7.64
C GLN A 43 -2.71 -2.91 6.71
N LEU A 44 -2.56 -1.58 6.83
CA LEU A 44 -3.26 -0.67 5.94
C LEU A 44 -2.74 -0.77 4.50
N SER A 45 -3.63 -1.09 3.56
CA SER A 45 -3.32 -1.15 2.13
C SER A 45 -2.78 0.18 1.60
N THR A 46 -3.25 1.31 2.14
CA THR A 46 -2.74 2.63 1.78
C THR A 46 -1.28 2.82 2.18
N LYS A 47 -0.89 2.40 3.39
CA LYS A 47 0.51 2.43 3.86
C LYS A 47 1.39 1.45 3.09
N LYS A 48 0.88 0.25 2.80
CA LYS A 48 1.56 -0.71 1.92
C LYS A 48 1.82 -0.11 0.54
N SER A 49 0.82 0.56 -0.04
CA SER A 49 0.95 1.17 -1.37
C SER A 49 1.99 2.29 -1.43
N GLU A 50 2.38 2.88 -0.29
CA GLU A 50 3.41 3.92 -0.22
C GLU A 50 4.82 3.38 -0.44
N VAL A 51 5.03 2.09 -0.19
CA VAL A 51 6.34 1.44 -0.23
C VAL A 51 6.37 0.23 -1.16
N SER A 52 5.31 0.05 -1.95
CA SER A 52 5.22 -1.08 -2.88
C SER A 52 6.27 -0.96 -3.99
N THR A 53 6.93 -2.08 -4.27
CA THR A 53 7.86 -2.26 -5.39
C THR A 53 7.22 -3.02 -6.55
N ASP A 54 5.90 -3.21 -6.52
CA ASP A 54 5.14 -3.85 -7.60
C ASP A 54 5.17 -2.96 -8.84
N SER A 55 5.39 -3.55 -10.02
CA SER A 55 5.50 -2.86 -11.31
C SER A 55 4.28 -2.01 -11.63
N SER A 56 3.09 -2.39 -11.12
CA SER A 56 1.88 -1.60 -11.30
C SER A 56 1.96 -0.15 -10.75
N TYR A 57 2.94 0.15 -9.89
CA TYR A 57 3.20 1.51 -9.41
C TYR A 57 4.24 2.30 -10.22
N TYR A 58 4.83 1.69 -11.26
CA TYR A 58 5.92 2.24 -12.08
C TYR A 58 5.59 2.22 -13.59
N THR A 59 4.46 1.63 -13.97
CA THR A 59 4.10 1.37 -15.36
C THR A 59 2.91 2.22 -15.79
N TYR A 60 3.03 2.81 -16.98
CA TYR A 60 1.94 3.51 -17.67
C TYR A 60 1.79 2.95 -19.07
N THR A 61 0.56 2.66 -19.51
CA THR A 61 0.29 2.16 -20.86
C THR A 61 -0.65 3.10 -21.59
N LEU A 62 -0.18 3.65 -22.71
CA LEU A 62 -0.94 4.48 -23.62
C LEU A 62 -1.21 3.70 -24.90
N LYS A 63 -2.46 3.67 -25.34
CA LYS A 63 -2.85 3.14 -26.64
C LYS A 63 -3.29 4.27 -27.54
N PHE A 64 -2.83 4.27 -28.78
CA PHE A 64 -3.15 5.31 -29.74
C PHE A 64 -4.34 4.92 -30.59
N ASP A 65 -5.28 5.85 -30.78
CA ASP A 65 -6.39 5.68 -31.72
C ASP A 65 -5.89 5.69 -33.17
N GLU A 66 -4.96 6.59 -33.46
CA GLU A 66 -4.19 6.63 -34.70
C GLU A 66 -2.72 6.31 -34.40
N PRO A 67 -2.11 5.33 -35.08
CA PRO A 67 -0.76 4.90 -34.75
C PRO A 67 0.26 6.04 -34.77
N ALA A 68 1.01 6.19 -33.68
CA ALA A 68 2.04 7.21 -33.54
C ALA A 68 3.30 6.84 -34.35
N SER A 69 4.07 7.87 -34.72
CA SER A 69 5.34 7.65 -35.41
C SER A 69 6.46 7.33 -34.41
N TYR A 70 7.37 6.44 -34.79
CA TYR A 70 8.55 6.13 -33.96
C TYR A 70 9.40 7.38 -33.65
N TYR A 71 9.53 8.30 -34.62
CA TYR A 71 10.26 9.55 -34.44
C TYR A 71 9.65 10.45 -33.36
N GLU A 72 8.33 10.54 -33.30
CA GLU A 72 7.62 11.35 -32.29
C GLU A 72 7.87 10.82 -30.87
N ILE A 73 7.68 9.51 -30.66
CA ILE A 73 7.90 8.88 -29.35
C ILE A 73 9.37 9.00 -28.94
N LYS A 74 10.31 8.67 -29.84
CA LYS A 74 11.74 8.70 -29.55
C LYS A 74 12.27 10.10 -29.21
N ASN A 75 11.69 11.16 -29.77
CA ASN A 75 12.13 12.53 -29.53
C ASN A 75 11.27 13.30 -28.51
N SER A 76 10.32 12.63 -27.86
CA SER A 76 9.51 13.23 -26.80
C SER A 76 10.40 13.68 -25.65
N SER A 77 10.25 14.93 -25.22
CA SER A 77 11.02 15.47 -24.10
C SER A 77 10.60 14.85 -22.75
N LEU A 78 9.32 14.50 -22.61
CA LEU A 78 8.79 13.85 -21.41
C LEU A 78 9.30 12.42 -21.29
N LEU A 79 9.26 11.66 -22.39
CA LEU A 79 9.68 10.25 -22.42
C LEU A 79 11.20 10.06 -22.32
N ASN A 80 11.98 11.11 -22.59
CA ASN A 80 13.44 11.13 -22.42
C ASN A 80 13.91 11.76 -21.11
N SER A 81 12.99 12.06 -20.18
CA SER A 81 13.34 12.64 -18.88
C SER A 81 14.00 11.61 -17.95
N GLU A 82 14.72 12.09 -16.92
CA GLU A 82 15.50 11.25 -15.99
C GLU A 82 14.65 10.27 -15.18
N ILE A 83 13.36 10.57 -15.01
CA ILE A 83 12.40 9.73 -14.30
C ILE A 83 11.96 8.52 -15.14
N ILE A 84 12.23 8.50 -16.45
CA ILE A 84 11.86 7.41 -17.34
C ILE A 84 13.03 6.43 -17.43
N GLU A 85 12.77 5.19 -17.06
CA GLU A 85 13.71 4.09 -17.22
C GLU A 85 13.74 3.67 -18.70
N ASP A 86 12.59 3.32 -19.24
CA ASP A 86 12.45 2.85 -20.62
C ASP A 86 11.05 3.09 -21.16
N VAL A 87 10.94 3.03 -22.48
CA VAL A 87 9.67 3.07 -23.20
C VAL A 87 9.67 1.88 -24.16
N MET A 88 8.72 0.98 -23.95
CA MET A 88 8.44 -0.11 -24.87
C MET A 88 7.41 0.35 -25.89
N ALA A 89 7.82 0.45 -27.14
CA ALA A 89 6.92 0.70 -28.26
C ALA A 89 6.39 -0.62 -28.82
N VAL A 90 5.10 -0.64 -29.17
CA VAL A 90 4.35 -1.84 -29.56
C VAL A 90 3.68 -1.61 -30.90
N HIS A 91 3.84 -2.58 -31.80
CA HIS A 91 3.10 -2.69 -33.05
C HIS A 91 2.31 -3.99 -33.09
N TYR A 92 1.02 -3.91 -33.43
CA TYR A 92 0.17 -5.08 -33.60
C TYR A 92 0.37 -5.72 -34.96
N LEU A 93 0.68 -7.02 -34.97
CA LEU A 93 0.90 -7.77 -36.20
C LEU A 93 -0.42 -8.23 -36.83
N LEU A 94 -0.46 -8.25 -38.16
CA LEU A 94 -1.50 -8.95 -38.90
C LEU A 94 -1.15 -10.44 -39.02
N LEU A 95 -2.16 -11.27 -39.25
CA LEU A 95 -2.01 -12.72 -39.44
C LEU A 95 -1.01 -13.10 -40.55
N ASP A 96 -0.92 -12.29 -41.59
CA ASP A 96 -0.04 -12.53 -42.74
C ASP A 96 1.42 -12.10 -42.48
N ASP A 97 1.65 -11.32 -41.42
CA ASP A 97 2.98 -10.92 -40.98
C ASP A 97 3.67 -11.95 -40.09
N LEU A 98 2.91 -12.92 -39.57
CA LEU A 98 3.43 -13.95 -38.68
C LEU A 98 4.38 -14.93 -39.39
N PRO A 99 5.30 -15.56 -38.65
CA PRO A 99 6.15 -16.61 -39.19
C PRO A 99 5.34 -17.75 -39.82
N LYS A 100 5.87 -18.36 -40.88
CA LYS A 100 5.19 -19.48 -41.57
C LYS A 100 5.11 -20.72 -40.69
N GLU A 101 6.06 -20.85 -39.78
CA GLU A 101 6.19 -21.87 -38.75
C GLU A 101 5.07 -21.75 -37.70
N PHE A 102 4.40 -20.60 -37.64
CA PHE A 102 3.33 -20.32 -36.69
C PHE A 102 2.06 -21.09 -37.08
N ASN A 103 1.63 -22.03 -36.25
CA ASN A 103 0.44 -22.82 -36.51
C ASN A 103 -0.86 -21.98 -36.40
N LYS A 104 -1.39 -21.56 -37.55
CA LYS A 104 -2.61 -20.74 -37.66
C LYS A 104 -3.87 -21.38 -37.03
N ASN A 105 -3.88 -22.69 -36.78
CA ASN A 105 -5.05 -23.42 -36.27
C ASN A 105 -5.16 -23.43 -34.73
N ASN A 106 -4.10 -23.06 -33.99
CA ASN A 106 -4.10 -22.99 -32.52
C ASN A 106 -4.36 -21.55 -32.01
N TYR A 107 -5.04 -20.72 -32.81
CA TYR A 107 -5.32 -19.32 -32.51
C TYR A 107 -6.29 -19.20 -31.31
N ILE A 108 -5.74 -19.15 -30.11
CA ILE A 108 -6.37 -18.50 -28.95
C ILE A 108 -5.94 -17.03 -29.04
N ASP A 109 -6.86 -16.09 -28.82
CA ASP A 109 -6.74 -14.61 -28.94
C ASP A 109 -5.52 -13.97 -28.23
N TYR A 110 -4.30 -14.34 -28.61
CA TYR A 110 -3.08 -13.69 -28.17
C TYR A 110 -2.78 -12.56 -29.15
N TYR A 111 -2.80 -11.33 -28.63
CA TYR A 111 -2.35 -10.14 -29.35
C TYR A 111 -0.85 -10.29 -29.65
N LEU A 112 -0.50 -10.88 -30.80
CA LEU A 112 0.89 -11.01 -31.22
C LEU A 112 1.40 -9.63 -31.65
N ARG A 113 2.44 -9.18 -30.95
CA ARG A 113 2.99 -7.84 -31.09
C ARG A 113 4.47 -7.91 -31.43
N VAL A 114 4.93 -6.93 -32.19
CA VAL A 114 6.37 -6.60 -32.26
C VAL A 114 6.62 -5.45 -31.30
N CYS A 115 7.59 -5.65 -30.42
CA CYS A 115 7.96 -4.70 -29.41
C CYS A 115 9.41 -4.27 -29.59
N THR A 116 9.70 -3.04 -29.19
CA THR A 116 11.07 -2.58 -29.02
C THR A 116 11.20 -1.68 -27.81
N GLN A 117 12.37 -1.72 -27.18
CA GLN A 117 12.72 -0.83 -26.08
C GLN A 117 13.51 0.35 -26.64
N ILE A 118 12.97 1.56 -26.50
CA ILE A 118 13.56 2.76 -27.06
C ILE A 118 14.90 3.06 -26.37
N ASN A 119 14.95 2.94 -25.04
CA ASN A 119 16.16 3.22 -24.26
C ASN A 119 17.00 1.97 -23.99
N ASN A 120 16.45 0.76 -24.21
CA ASN A 120 17.10 -0.54 -24.01
C ASN A 120 17.71 -0.67 -22.60
N LYS A 121 16.94 -0.28 -21.58
CA LYS A 121 17.37 -0.35 -20.17
C LYS A 121 16.57 -1.39 -19.40
N HIS A 122 15.29 -1.56 -19.74
CA HIS A 122 14.44 -2.50 -19.04
C HIS A 122 14.80 -3.94 -19.44
N LYS A 123 15.04 -4.83 -18.48
CA LYS A 123 15.48 -6.19 -18.79
C LYS A 123 14.32 -7.10 -19.16
N LEU A 124 14.45 -7.84 -20.27
CA LEU A 124 13.55 -8.94 -20.59
C LEU A 124 13.96 -10.20 -19.79
N PHE A 125 13.05 -11.17 -19.72
CA PHE A 125 13.26 -12.41 -18.96
C PHE A 125 13.59 -13.57 -19.90
N SER A 126 14.83 -14.05 -19.91
CA SER A 126 15.22 -15.16 -20.80
C SER A 126 14.73 -16.52 -20.26
N LYS A 127 14.03 -17.29 -21.10
CA LYS A 127 13.91 -18.75 -20.94
C LYS A 127 15.09 -19.46 -21.59
N MET A 128 15.52 -18.99 -22.76
CA MET A 128 16.63 -19.56 -23.54
C MET A 128 17.38 -18.46 -24.29
N GLY A 129 18.70 -18.56 -24.37
CA GLY A 129 19.52 -17.58 -25.09
C GLY A 129 19.55 -16.21 -24.41
N ARG A 130 19.71 -15.14 -25.20
CA ARG A 130 19.85 -13.76 -24.73
C ARG A 130 18.49 -13.11 -24.45
N SER A 131 18.44 -12.25 -23.42
CA SER A 131 17.29 -11.38 -23.08
C SER A 131 17.54 -9.90 -23.37
N GLU A 132 18.64 -9.56 -24.02
CA GLU A 132 19.00 -8.17 -24.32
C GLU A 132 19.71 -8.10 -25.67
N PHE A 133 19.56 -6.95 -26.32
CA PHE A 133 20.28 -6.63 -27.55
C PHE A 133 21.57 -5.90 -27.19
N TYR A 134 22.65 -6.21 -27.93
CA TYR A 134 23.89 -5.46 -27.79
C TYR A 134 23.78 -4.08 -28.45
N ASP A 135 24.51 -3.10 -27.92
CA ASP A 135 24.54 -1.73 -28.44
C ASP A 135 24.86 -1.66 -29.94
N GLU A 136 25.74 -2.54 -30.43
CA GLU A 136 26.08 -2.62 -31.86
C GLU A 136 24.92 -3.15 -32.71
N GLU A 137 24.09 -4.04 -32.17
CA GLU A 137 22.92 -4.60 -32.86
C GLU A 137 21.83 -3.53 -33.00
N ILE A 138 21.63 -2.75 -31.94
CA ILE A 138 20.72 -1.61 -31.92
C ILE A 138 21.23 -0.52 -32.87
N LYS A 139 22.48 -0.07 -32.69
CA LYS A 139 23.04 1.03 -33.49
C LYS A 139 22.99 0.75 -34.99
N ASN A 140 23.30 -0.48 -35.40
CA ASN A 140 23.33 -0.85 -36.82
C ASN A 140 21.97 -1.32 -37.37
N GLY A 141 20.93 -1.43 -36.52
CA GLY A 141 19.62 -1.97 -36.93
C GLY A 141 19.76 -3.39 -37.49
N LYS A 142 20.46 -4.27 -36.76
CA LYS A 142 20.60 -5.68 -37.14
C LYS A 142 19.26 -6.40 -37.02
N ASN A 143 18.99 -7.31 -37.95
CA ASN A 143 17.80 -8.13 -37.94
C ASN A 143 17.99 -9.31 -36.97
N VAL A 144 17.95 -9.03 -35.68
CA VAL A 144 17.93 -10.03 -34.61
C VAL A 144 16.61 -9.96 -33.86
N ILE A 145 16.17 -11.07 -33.29
CA ILE A 145 14.87 -11.17 -32.63
C ILE A 145 14.93 -12.05 -31.37
N ILE A 146 14.18 -11.64 -30.35
CA ILE A 146 13.86 -12.48 -29.19
C ILE A 146 12.41 -12.92 -29.33
N LEU A 147 12.17 -14.23 -29.32
CA LEU A 147 10.87 -14.83 -29.57
C LEU A 147 10.03 -14.90 -28.29
N PRO A 148 8.69 -14.90 -28.40
CA PRO A 148 7.82 -15.25 -27.28
C PRO A 148 7.95 -16.74 -26.93
N ASN A 149 7.61 -17.10 -25.69
CA ASN A 149 7.67 -18.46 -25.15
C ASN A 149 6.57 -19.39 -25.68
N CYS A 150 6.52 -19.63 -26.98
CA CYS A 150 5.41 -20.36 -27.59
C CYS A 150 5.87 -21.71 -28.17
N ASP A 151 6.48 -22.55 -27.34
CA ASP A 151 6.95 -23.90 -27.73
C ASP A 151 5.84 -24.76 -28.36
N ASP A 152 4.58 -24.57 -27.94
CA ASP A 152 3.41 -25.27 -28.48
C ASP A 152 2.99 -24.77 -29.88
N ILE A 153 3.54 -23.64 -30.33
CA ILE A 153 3.15 -22.94 -31.56
C ILE A 153 4.27 -22.96 -32.61
N PHE A 154 5.53 -22.80 -32.21
CA PHE A 154 6.70 -22.93 -33.09
C PHE A 154 7.92 -23.44 -32.29
N SER A 155 8.71 -24.31 -32.91
CA SER A 155 9.93 -24.88 -32.32
C SER A 155 11.17 -24.23 -32.91
N LEU A 156 11.51 -23.03 -32.45
CA LEU A 156 12.71 -22.28 -32.84
C LEU A 156 13.57 -22.00 -31.61
N ALA A 157 14.88 -22.10 -31.78
CA ALA A 157 15.89 -21.92 -30.75
C ALA A 157 16.91 -20.84 -31.15
N GLN A 158 17.78 -20.49 -30.20
CA GLN A 158 18.89 -19.58 -30.47
C GLN A 158 19.77 -20.09 -31.63
N GLY A 159 20.05 -19.22 -32.60
CA GLY A 159 20.83 -19.52 -33.80
C GLY A 159 19.98 -19.90 -35.01
N ASP A 160 18.69 -20.17 -34.83
CA ASP A 160 17.76 -20.37 -35.94
C ASP A 160 17.41 -19.04 -36.61
N THR A 161 16.76 -19.12 -37.77
CA THR A 161 16.20 -17.95 -38.46
C THR A 161 14.67 -18.02 -38.48
N VAL A 162 14.04 -16.85 -38.41
CA VAL A 162 12.59 -16.71 -38.49
C VAL A 162 12.25 -15.60 -39.47
N THR A 163 11.15 -15.75 -40.21
CA THR A 163 10.63 -14.69 -41.06
C THR A 163 9.46 -13.99 -40.38
N LEU A 164 9.54 -12.67 -40.19
CA LEU A 164 8.48 -11.84 -39.62
C LEU A 164 8.24 -10.62 -40.52
N SER A 165 6.98 -10.34 -40.88
CA SER A 165 6.60 -9.32 -41.87
C SER A 165 7.41 -9.41 -43.18
N GLY A 166 7.65 -10.64 -43.64
CA GLY A 166 8.43 -10.91 -44.85
C GLY A 166 9.95 -10.65 -44.75
N ARG A 167 10.49 -10.40 -43.55
CA ARG A 167 11.91 -10.16 -43.30
C ARG A 167 12.51 -11.27 -42.45
N GLU A 168 13.72 -11.68 -42.77
CA GLU A 168 14.45 -12.70 -42.01
C GLU A 168 15.19 -12.07 -40.83
N TYR A 169 15.07 -12.72 -39.66
CA TYR A 169 15.74 -12.38 -38.41
C TYR A 169 16.47 -13.58 -37.84
N GLU A 170 17.66 -13.34 -37.27
CA GLU A 170 18.38 -14.34 -36.47
C GLU A 170 17.77 -14.38 -35.06
N VAL A 171 17.41 -15.57 -34.60
CA VAL A 171 16.86 -15.80 -33.27
C VAL A 171 17.99 -15.79 -32.25
N ILE A 172 17.98 -14.83 -31.34
CA ILE A 172 19.04 -14.68 -30.33
C ILE A 172 18.62 -15.15 -28.94
N GLY A 173 17.32 -15.35 -28.73
CA GLY A 173 16.76 -15.88 -27.49
C GLY A 173 15.24 -16.05 -27.55
N VAL A 174 14.71 -16.60 -26.46
CA VAL A 174 13.29 -16.83 -26.21
C VAL A 174 12.96 -16.24 -24.84
N ASN A 175 11.99 -15.33 -24.82
CA ASN A 175 11.47 -14.70 -23.60
C ASN A 175 10.77 -15.74 -22.72
N THR A 176 10.48 -15.39 -21.47
CA THR A 176 9.72 -16.23 -20.54
C THR A 176 8.22 -16.13 -20.80
N PHE A 177 7.76 -14.98 -21.29
CA PHE A 177 6.36 -14.70 -21.57
C PHE A 177 5.99 -14.99 -23.04
N ILE A 178 4.70 -15.25 -23.28
CA ILE A 178 4.12 -15.76 -24.54
C ILE A 178 3.69 -14.66 -25.52
N ASP A 179 3.94 -13.40 -25.20
CA ASP A 179 3.16 -12.26 -25.68
C ASP A 179 3.82 -11.48 -26.83
N ASN A 180 5.15 -11.32 -26.82
CA ASN A 180 5.80 -10.34 -27.68
C ASN A 180 7.02 -10.89 -28.44
N PHE A 181 7.15 -10.49 -29.70
CA PHE A 181 8.40 -10.54 -30.45
C PHE A 181 9.19 -9.27 -30.15
N TYR A 182 10.43 -9.38 -29.68
CA TYR A 182 11.26 -8.20 -29.43
C TYR A 182 12.32 -8.05 -30.51
N ILE A 183 12.49 -6.83 -31.02
CA ILE A 183 13.54 -6.46 -31.98
C ILE A 183 14.26 -5.17 -31.54
N PRO A 184 15.49 -4.91 -32.02
CA PRO A 184 16.20 -3.68 -31.71
C PRO A 184 15.47 -2.42 -32.22
N SER A 185 15.64 -1.30 -31.53
CA SER A 185 14.86 -0.08 -31.77
C SER A 185 15.09 0.57 -33.14
N ASN A 186 16.33 0.58 -33.64
CA ASN A 186 16.58 1.04 -35.02
C ASN A 186 16.12 0.01 -36.07
N THR A 187 16.02 -1.27 -35.72
CA THR A 187 15.45 -2.29 -36.61
C THR A 187 13.94 -2.08 -36.74
N PHE A 188 13.26 -1.78 -35.62
CA PHE A 188 11.85 -1.40 -35.59
C PHE A 188 11.57 -0.19 -36.48
N ASP A 189 12.36 0.88 -36.35
CA ASP A 189 12.27 2.08 -37.19
C ASP A 189 12.52 1.79 -38.67
N LYS A 190 13.60 1.05 -38.98
CA LYS A 190 13.93 0.60 -40.35
C LYS A 190 12.84 -0.30 -40.96
N CYS A 191 12.06 -0.99 -40.13
CA CYS A 191 10.92 -1.77 -40.58
C CYS A 191 9.71 -0.93 -40.95
N GLY A 192 9.67 0.34 -40.52
CA GLY A 192 8.54 1.23 -40.76
C GLY A 192 7.31 0.85 -39.95
N TYR A 193 7.50 0.16 -38.82
CA TYR A 193 6.41 -0.16 -37.91
C TYR A 193 5.86 1.12 -37.27
N SER A 194 4.54 1.25 -37.28
CA SER A 194 3.84 2.27 -36.51
C SER A 194 3.73 1.86 -35.04
N ILE A 195 3.48 2.83 -34.16
CA ILE A 195 3.33 2.58 -32.73
C ILE A 195 1.85 2.65 -32.37
N ASP A 196 1.26 1.49 -32.09
CA ASP A 196 -0.14 1.39 -31.69
C ASP A 196 -0.30 1.56 -30.17
N GLU A 197 0.75 1.24 -29.42
CA GLU A 197 0.77 1.32 -27.96
C GLU A 197 2.20 1.59 -27.46
N ILE A 198 2.31 2.33 -26.36
CA ILE A 198 3.55 2.44 -25.59
C ILE A 198 3.32 2.05 -24.14
N THR A 199 4.29 1.34 -23.58
CA THR A 199 4.41 1.09 -22.14
C THR A 199 5.62 1.85 -21.62
N ILE A 200 5.40 2.72 -20.66
CA ILE A 200 6.40 3.60 -20.06
C ILE A 200 6.74 3.04 -18.68
N TYR A 201 8.02 2.84 -18.42
CA TYR A 201 8.55 2.39 -17.14
C TYR A 201 9.28 3.54 -16.46
N THR A 202 8.92 3.85 -15.22
CA THR A 202 9.59 4.90 -14.44
C THR A 202 10.65 4.32 -13.52
N THR A 203 11.72 5.07 -13.28
CA THR A 203 12.82 4.67 -12.38
C THR A 203 12.42 4.67 -10.92
N GLU A 204 11.44 5.49 -10.56
CA GLU A 204 10.92 5.64 -9.21
C GLU A 204 9.39 5.70 -9.20
N ARG A 205 8.82 5.34 -8.04
CA ARG A 205 7.39 5.44 -7.80
C ARG A 205 7.04 6.90 -7.51
N MET A 206 6.17 7.46 -8.33
CA MET A 206 5.60 8.79 -8.09
C MET A 206 4.58 8.77 -6.97
N SER A 207 4.56 9.81 -6.14
CA SER A 207 3.44 10.06 -5.23
C SER A 207 2.13 10.23 -6.02
N ARG A 208 1.00 10.18 -5.33
CA ARG A 208 -0.33 10.32 -5.96
C ARG A 208 -0.47 11.64 -6.73
N THR A 209 0.05 12.73 -6.17
CA THR A 209 0.01 14.05 -6.80
C THR A 209 0.92 14.12 -8.02
N GLU A 210 2.15 13.60 -7.91
CA GLU A 210 3.08 13.52 -9.03
C GLU A 210 2.53 12.64 -10.16
N ASN A 211 1.95 11.49 -9.83
CA ASN A 211 1.30 10.60 -10.77
C ASN A 211 0.14 11.29 -11.52
N SER A 212 -0.72 12.04 -10.81
CA SER A 212 -1.79 12.80 -11.47
C SER A 212 -1.24 13.89 -12.39
N GLN A 213 -0.17 14.57 -11.99
CA GLN A 213 0.48 15.56 -12.84
C GLN A 213 1.15 14.92 -14.07
N PHE A 214 1.80 13.78 -13.89
CA PHE A 214 2.44 13.04 -14.96
C PHE A 214 1.43 12.54 -15.99
N ILE A 215 0.30 12.00 -15.54
CA ILE A 215 -0.82 11.61 -16.42
C ILE A 215 -1.35 12.82 -17.20
N ALA A 216 -1.51 13.98 -16.55
CA ALA A 216 -1.93 15.19 -17.23
C ALA A 216 -0.92 15.64 -18.30
N ASN A 217 0.38 15.51 -18.02
CA ASN A 217 1.44 15.80 -18.99
C ASN A 217 1.42 14.82 -20.16
N LEU A 218 1.23 13.52 -19.91
CA LEU A 218 1.09 12.49 -20.94
C LEU A 218 -0.08 12.79 -21.88
N HIS A 219 -1.25 13.13 -21.32
CA HIS A 219 -2.42 13.49 -22.11
C HIS A 219 -2.22 14.82 -22.88
N ALA A 220 -1.44 15.75 -22.36
CA ALA A 220 -1.13 16.99 -23.06
C ALA A 220 -0.19 16.77 -24.25
N GLU A 221 0.77 15.85 -24.14
CA GLU A 221 1.71 15.53 -25.21
C GLU A 221 1.12 14.56 -26.25
N PHE A 222 0.32 13.59 -25.80
CA PHE A 222 -0.31 12.58 -26.64
C PHE A 222 -1.85 12.62 -26.55
N PRO A 223 -2.50 13.68 -27.08
CA PRO A 223 -3.95 13.89 -26.95
C PRO A 223 -4.81 12.89 -27.73
N GLN A 224 -4.22 12.12 -28.65
CA GLN A 224 -4.89 11.07 -29.44
C GLN A 224 -4.66 9.66 -28.84
N SER A 225 -4.20 9.60 -27.59
CA SER A 225 -3.96 8.35 -26.88
C SER A 225 -4.88 8.18 -25.68
N ASP A 226 -5.30 6.95 -25.46
CA ASP A 226 -6.04 6.52 -24.29
C ASP A 226 -5.08 5.90 -23.28
N LEU A 227 -5.19 6.34 -22.02
CA LEU A 227 -4.50 5.72 -20.89
C LEU A 227 -5.23 4.45 -20.47
N ILE A 228 -4.65 3.29 -20.79
CA ILE A 228 -5.21 1.98 -20.46
C ILE A 228 -4.75 1.52 -19.08
N GLU A 229 -3.50 1.78 -18.72
CA GLU A 229 -2.93 1.35 -17.45
C GLU A 229 -2.16 2.49 -16.80
N SER A 230 -2.31 2.65 -15.48
CA SER A 230 -1.49 3.55 -14.69
C SER A 230 -1.51 3.18 -13.20
N PRO A 231 -0.56 3.70 -12.41
CA PRO A 231 -0.55 3.53 -10.95
C PRO A 231 -1.82 4.02 -10.24
N SER A 232 -2.63 4.85 -10.92
CA SER A 232 -3.90 5.34 -10.40
C SER A 232 -4.86 4.22 -9.99
N GLU A 233 -4.84 3.09 -10.70
CA GLU A 233 -5.70 1.94 -10.39
C GLU A 233 -5.25 1.26 -9.10
N SER A 234 -3.95 1.01 -8.97
CA SER A 234 -3.35 0.46 -7.75
C SER A 234 -3.57 1.37 -6.54
N TYR A 235 -3.54 2.69 -6.73
CA TYR A 235 -3.88 3.66 -5.69
C TYR A 235 -5.36 3.61 -5.28
N LYS A 236 -6.28 3.55 -6.26
CA LYS A 236 -7.71 3.42 -5.99
C LYS A 236 -8.05 2.11 -5.28
N ALA A 237 -7.41 1.00 -5.70
CA ALA A 237 -7.57 -0.29 -5.05
C ALA A 237 -7.17 -0.20 -3.57
N ALA A 238 -5.99 0.35 -3.27
CA ALA A 238 -5.55 0.55 -1.89
C ALA A 238 -6.52 1.40 -1.06
N ASP A 239 -7.08 2.47 -1.63
CA ASP A 239 -8.05 3.33 -0.95
C ASP A 239 -9.38 2.62 -0.67
N SER A 240 -9.82 1.76 -1.60
CA SER A 240 -11.06 1.00 -1.45
C SER A 240 -11.03 0.04 -0.26
N TYR A 241 -9.85 -0.45 0.12
CA TYR A 241 -9.67 -1.34 1.27
C TYR A 241 -9.49 -0.60 2.59
N PHE A 242 -9.22 0.72 2.57
CA PHE A 242 -8.88 1.48 3.76
C PHE A 242 -9.88 1.30 4.91
N ILE A 243 -11.18 1.39 4.64
CA ILE A 243 -12.22 1.26 5.68
C ILE A 243 -12.22 -0.14 6.27
N GLY A 244 -12.07 -1.17 5.44
CA GLY A 244 -12.04 -2.58 5.87
C GLY A 244 -10.81 -2.88 6.72
N ASP A 245 -9.63 -2.51 6.23
CA ASP A 245 -8.36 -2.69 6.93
C ASP A 245 -8.38 -1.96 8.28
N PHE A 246 -8.80 -0.69 8.27
CA PHE A 246 -8.86 0.10 9.50
C PHE A 246 -9.85 -0.47 10.51
N PHE A 247 -11.01 -0.96 10.06
CA PHE A 247 -11.98 -1.61 10.93
C PHE A 247 -11.42 -2.88 11.60
N LEU A 248 -10.67 -3.70 10.86
CA LEU A 248 -10.02 -4.89 11.42
C LEU A 248 -9.01 -4.52 12.51
N ILE A 249 -8.16 -3.52 12.25
CA ILE A 249 -7.17 -3.02 13.22
C ILE A 249 -7.89 -2.45 14.47
N MET A 250 -9.02 -1.76 14.29
CA MET A 250 -9.87 -1.30 15.41
C MET A 250 -10.42 -2.47 16.24
N CYS A 251 -10.88 -3.55 15.60
CA CYS A 251 -11.36 -4.75 16.29
C CYS A 251 -10.25 -5.44 17.09
N GLU A 252 -9.05 -5.59 16.51
CA GLU A 252 -7.89 -6.15 17.20
C GLU A 252 -7.54 -5.35 18.45
N PHE A 253 -7.56 -4.01 18.35
CA PHE A 253 -7.34 -3.15 19.52
C PHE A 253 -8.42 -3.33 20.58
N ILE A 254 -9.71 -3.36 20.22
CA ILE A 254 -10.80 -3.56 21.19
C ILE A 254 -10.64 -4.90 21.90
N ILE A 255 -10.36 -5.98 21.17
CA ILE A 255 -10.16 -7.32 21.75
C ILE A 255 -8.97 -7.31 22.73
N SER A 256 -7.87 -6.68 22.34
CA SER A 256 -6.69 -6.53 23.19
C SER A 256 -7.00 -5.68 24.44
N ALA A 257 -7.65 -4.53 24.25
CA ALA A 257 -8.02 -3.60 25.32
C ALA A 257 -9.01 -4.22 26.32
N LEU A 258 -9.94 -5.08 25.87
CA LEU A 258 -10.87 -5.81 26.76
C LEU A 258 -10.13 -6.66 27.80
N SER A 259 -9.00 -7.26 27.41
CA SER A 259 -8.17 -8.07 28.32
C SER A 259 -7.65 -7.24 29.49
N PHE A 260 -7.33 -5.96 29.25
CA PHE A 260 -6.85 -5.03 30.29
C PHE A 260 -7.97 -4.25 30.98
N MET A 261 -9.16 -4.17 30.39
CA MET A 261 -10.33 -3.52 31.02
C MET A 261 -10.81 -4.24 32.28
N PHE A 262 -10.51 -5.52 32.45
CA PHE A 262 -10.74 -6.21 33.74
C PHE A 262 -9.92 -5.59 34.89
N LEU A 263 -8.72 -5.07 34.60
CA LEU A 263 -7.89 -4.37 35.59
C LEU A 263 -8.51 -3.00 35.94
N ILE A 264 -9.01 -2.24 34.95
CA ILE A 264 -9.79 -1.03 35.21
C ILE A 264 -11.02 -1.34 36.06
N LYS A 265 -11.78 -2.38 35.71
CA LYS A 265 -12.98 -2.76 36.47
C LYS A 265 -12.62 -3.02 37.93
N PHE A 266 -11.54 -3.74 38.20
CA PHE A 266 -11.06 -3.97 39.56
C PHE A 266 -10.73 -2.66 40.30
N LEU A 267 -10.04 -1.73 39.63
CA LEU A 267 -9.71 -0.42 40.21
C LEU A 267 -10.97 0.41 40.49
N ILE A 268 -11.93 0.42 39.55
CA ILE A 268 -13.21 1.11 39.73
C ILE A 268 -13.97 0.49 40.90
N ASP A 269 -14.02 -0.85 40.99
CA ASP A 269 -14.69 -1.57 42.05
C ASP A 269 -14.11 -1.24 43.44
N LYS A 270 -12.78 -1.14 43.54
CA LYS A 270 -12.10 -0.67 44.77
C LYS A 270 -12.36 0.80 45.09
N SER A 271 -12.58 1.64 44.07
CA SER A 271 -12.97 3.04 44.23
C SER A 271 -14.47 3.28 44.39
N ASN A 272 -15.30 2.23 44.47
CA ASN A 272 -16.76 2.39 44.54
C ASN A 272 -17.21 3.21 45.75
N LEU A 273 -16.42 3.22 46.84
CA LEU A 273 -16.70 4.06 48.00
C LEU A 273 -16.69 5.56 47.63
N GLU A 274 -15.75 6.01 46.79
CA GLU A 274 -15.74 7.39 46.28
C GLU A 274 -16.94 7.68 45.38
N ASN A 275 -17.33 6.72 44.53
CA ASN A 275 -18.50 6.82 43.67
C ASN A 275 -19.78 7.00 44.51
N ILE A 276 -19.90 6.27 45.62
CA ILE A 276 -20.99 6.40 46.59
C ILE A 276 -20.96 7.77 47.27
N ILE A 277 -19.79 8.25 47.71
CA ILE A 277 -19.64 9.57 48.32
C ILE A 277 -20.15 10.66 47.37
N TYR A 278 -19.77 10.60 46.09
CA TYR A 278 -20.24 11.58 45.10
C TYR A 278 -21.76 11.58 44.95
N LEU A 279 -22.39 10.40 44.92
CA LEU A 279 -23.85 10.27 44.86
C LEU A 279 -24.53 10.82 46.13
N ILE A 280 -23.98 10.54 47.32
CA ILE A 280 -24.50 11.03 48.61
C ILE A 280 -24.41 12.56 48.70
N VAL A 281 -23.31 13.15 48.21
CA VAL A 281 -23.09 14.61 48.19
C VAL A 281 -23.88 15.30 47.04
N GLY A 282 -24.74 14.56 46.34
CA GLY A 282 -25.72 15.10 45.39
C GLY A 282 -25.32 15.05 43.91
N ALA A 283 -24.28 14.29 43.54
CA ALA A 283 -23.98 14.05 42.12
C ALA A 283 -25.03 13.12 41.49
N THR A 284 -25.48 13.45 40.28
CA THR A 284 -26.36 12.56 39.52
C THR A 284 -25.57 11.42 38.87
N LYS A 285 -26.23 10.29 38.59
CA LYS A 285 -25.61 9.16 37.85
C LYS A 285 -25.03 9.60 36.49
N ARG A 286 -25.69 10.54 35.80
CA ARG A 286 -25.19 11.14 34.55
C ARG A 286 -23.87 11.89 34.75
N LYS A 287 -23.75 12.65 35.83
CA LYS A 287 -22.52 13.39 36.15
C LYS A 287 -21.37 12.44 36.50
N LEU A 288 -21.66 11.37 37.25
CA LEU A 288 -20.68 10.33 37.55
C LEU A 288 -20.22 9.58 36.30
N PHE A 289 -21.14 9.24 35.39
CA PHE A 289 -20.81 8.67 34.08
C PHE A 289 -19.83 9.55 33.29
N LEU A 290 -20.11 10.86 33.20
CA LEU A 290 -19.25 11.81 32.50
C LEU A 290 -17.86 11.92 33.15
N ILE A 291 -17.77 11.88 34.47
CA ILE A 291 -16.48 11.90 35.18
C ILE A 291 -15.65 10.67 34.81
N LEU A 292 -16.26 9.47 34.82
CA LEU A 292 -15.56 8.22 34.49
C LEU A 292 -15.10 8.16 33.04
N ILE A 293 -15.91 8.69 32.10
CA ILE A 293 -15.50 8.80 30.69
C ILE A 293 -14.35 9.79 30.52
N LEU A 294 -14.43 10.98 31.14
CA LEU A 294 -13.35 11.98 31.06
C LEU A 294 -12.05 11.48 31.69
N GLU A 295 -12.15 10.74 32.79
CA GLU A 295 -11.03 10.04 33.41
C GLU A 295 -10.37 9.06 32.43
N ASN A 296 -11.17 8.22 31.75
CA ASN A 296 -10.66 7.30 30.73
C ASN A 296 -10.01 8.03 29.55
N ILE A 297 -10.58 9.15 29.09
CA ILE A 297 -9.99 10.00 28.03
C ILE A 297 -8.60 10.50 28.43
N ILE A 298 -8.45 10.99 29.66
CA ILE A 298 -7.16 11.49 30.15
C ILE A 298 -6.13 10.36 30.23
N ILE A 299 -6.51 9.21 30.79
CA ILE A 299 -5.59 8.08 30.95
C ILE A 299 -5.20 7.50 29.57
N SER A 300 -6.16 7.25 28.68
CA SER A 300 -5.90 6.77 27.32
C SER A 300 -5.09 7.78 26.49
N GLY A 301 -5.30 9.08 26.69
CA GLY A 301 -4.48 10.13 26.09
C GLY A 301 -3.03 10.07 26.57
N ILE A 302 -2.79 9.90 27.86
CA ILE A 302 -1.42 9.74 28.40
C ILE A 302 -0.76 8.48 27.83
N ILE A 303 -1.48 7.34 27.82
CA ILE A 303 -1.00 6.08 27.24
C ILE A 303 -0.67 6.24 25.76
N GLY A 304 -1.54 6.90 24.99
CA GLY A 304 -1.35 7.16 23.56
C GLY A 304 -0.10 8.00 23.30
N ILE A 305 0.09 9.10 24.05
CA ILE A 305 1.29 9.94 23.94
C ILE A 305 2.56 9.14 24.24
N ILE A 306 2.56 8.37 25.34
CA ILE A 306 3.71 7.55 25.72
C ILE A 306 4.01 6.50 24.64
N SER A 307 2.98 5.84 24.11
CA SER A 307 3.15 4.81 23.08
C SER A 307 3.71 5.40 21.78
N ILE A 308 3.20 6.55 21.35
CA ILE A 308 3.71 7.28 20.18
C ILE A 308 5.15 7.72 20.43
N ALA A 309 5.48 8.23 21.62
CA ALA A 309 6.84 8.61 21.97
C ALA A 309 7.81 7.41 21.95
N ILE A 310 7.39 6.28 22.52
CA ILE A 310 8.15 5.02 22.47
C ILE A 310 8.38 4.61 21.02
N HIS A 311 7.32 4.56 20.21
CA HIS A 311 7.42 4.19 18.80
C HIS A 311 8.38 5.11 18.04
N LEU A 312 8.25 6.43 18.18
CA LEU A 312 9.12 7.41 17.52
C LEU A 312 10.60 7.27 17.94
N ILE A 313 10.88 7.16 19.24
CA ILE A 313 12.25 7.06 19.77
C ILE A 313 12.91 5.75 19.34
N THR A 314 12.14 4.66 19.34
CA THR A 314 12.65 3.32 19.04
C THR A 314 12.44 2.91 17.57
N TYR A 315 11.92 3.78 16.71
CA TYR A 315 11.52 3.44 15.35
C TYR A 315 12.68 2.82 14.56
N ASN A 316 13.75 3.59 14.40
CA ASN A 316 14.94 3.19 13.64
C ASN A 316 15.73 2.06 14.31
N GLN A 317 15.57 1.88 15.61
CA GLN A 317 16.33 0.89 16.39
C GLN A 317 15.63 -0.47 16.45
N PHE A 318 14.29 -0.48 16.39
CA PHE A 318 13.47 -1.65 16.63
C PHE A 318 12.42 -1.82 15.54
N PHE A 319 11.46 -0.90 15.41
CA PHE A 319 10.28 -1.09 14.55
C PHE A 319 10.60 -1.24 13.06
N VAL A 320 11.65 -0.58 12.55
CA VAL A 320 12.08 -0.74 11.15
C VAL A 320 12.35 -2.22 10.80
N TYR A 321 12.88 -3.01 11.74
CA TYR A 321 13.18 -4.43 11.51
C TYR A 321 11.96 -5.37 11.68
N PHE A 322 10.89 -4.89 12.32
CA PHE A 322 9.65 -5.65 12.47
C PHE A 322 8.64 -5.33 11.36
N ASN A 323 8.82 -4.23 10.65
CA ASN A 323 7.94 -3.91 9.53
C ASN A 323 8.03 -5.00 8.46
N VAL A 324 6.86 -5.39 7.97
CA VAL A 324 6.73 -6.36 6.87
C VAL A 324 7.25 -5.78 5.57
N TYR A 325 7.14 -4.46 5.41
CA TYR A 325 7.56 -3.73 4.23
C TYR A 325 8.72 -2.79 4.57
N GLU A 326 9.77 -2.84 3.75
CA GLU A 326 10.91 -1.94 3.87
C GLU A 326 10.52 -0.51 3.53
N GLY A 327 11.21 0.46 4.12
CA GLY A 327 10.99 1.88 3.82
C GLY A 327 9.68 2.48 4.35
N LEU A 328 8.90 1.74 5.16
CA LEU A 328 7.67 2.26 5.75
C LEU A 328 7.96 3.52 6.58
N GLN A 329 7.11 4.54 6.43
CA GLN A 329 7.25 5.81 7.14
C GLN A 329 5.89 6.21 7.70
N TYR A 330 5.89 6.98 8.79
CA TYR A 330 4.67 7.47 9.43
C TYR A 330 4.64 8.99 9.37
N SER A 331 3.57 9.54 8.81
CA SER A 331 3.33 10.98 8.77
C SER A 331 2.84 11.48 10.14
N ILE A 332 2.91 12.80 10.36
CA ILE A 332 2.31 13.42 11.56
C ILE A 332 0.80 13.14 11.61
N MET A 333 0.13 13.12 10.46
CA MET A 333 -1.30 12.85 10.38
C MET A 333 -1.62 11.40 10.77
N ASP A 334 -0.75 10.44 10.43
CA ASP A 334 -0.91 9.04 10.82
C ASP A 334 -0.97 8.93 12.36
N TYR A 335 -0.03 9.58 13.05
CA TYR A 335 0.00 9.62 14.51
C TYR A 335 -1.21 10.33 15.13
N ILE A 336 -1.73 11.38 14.50
CA ILE A 336 -2.95 12.07 14.95
C ILE A 336 -4.16 11.14 14.84
N ILE A 337 -4.32 10.45 13.70
CA ILE A 337 -5.40 9.48 13.49
C ILE A 337 -5.31 8.36 14.53
N ILE A 338 -4.11 7.80 14.73
CA ILE A 338 -3.88 6.75 15.72
C ILE A 338 -4.23 7.24 17.13
N PHE A 339 -3.76 8.43 17.52
CA PHE A 339 -4.01 9.00 18.85
C PHE A 339 -5.51 9.18 19.12
N ILE A 340 -6.24 9.78 18.18
CA ILE A 340 -7.69 9.99 18.30
C ILE A 340 -8.41 8.64 18.38
N SER A 341 -8.03 7.67 17.55
CA SER A 341 -8.61 6.33 17.55
C SER A 341 -8.39 5.61 18.87
N ILE A 342 -7.19 5.66 19.45
CA ILE A 342 -6.90 5.07 20.77
C ILE A 342 -7.88 5.62 21.82
N ILE A 343 -8.12 6.93 21.85
CA ILE A 343 -9.04 7.54 22.83
C ILE A 343 -10.48 7.09 22.58
N ILE A 344 -10.95 7.13 21.33
CA ILE A 344 -12.32 6.77 20.97
C ILE A 344 -12.57 5.29 21.28
N LEU A 345 -11.69 4.41 20.85
CA LEU A 345 -11.79 2.96 21.07
C LEU A 345 -11.69 2.61 22.55
N SER A 346 -10.80 3.27 23.29
CA SER A 346 -10.71 3.08 24.75
C SER A 346 -12.02 3.47 25.43
N CYS A 347 -12.68 4.55 24.99
CA CYS A 347 -13.99 4.94 25.51
C CYS A 347 -15.07 3.92 25.17
N ILE A 348 -15.15 3.46 23.92
CA ILE A 348 -16.11 2.43 23.48
C ILE A 348 -15.96 1.18 24.35
N THR A 349 -14.72 0.74 24.57
CA THR A 349 -14.41 -0.46 25.35
C THR A 349 -14.75 -0.27 26.84
N ALA A 350 -14.63 0.94 27.38
CA ALA A 350 -14.93 1.24 28.80
C ALA A 350 -16.43 1.34 29.11
N ILE A 351 -17.29 1.68 28.13
CA ILE A 351 -18.72 1.95 28.34
C ILE A 351 -19.45 0.82 29.09
N PRO A 352 -19.33 -0.47 28.70
CA PRO A 352 -20.03 -1.56 29.40
C PRO A 352 -19.67 -1.66 30.88
N PHE A 353 -18.39 -1.44 31.21
CA PHE A 353 -17.87 -1.50 32.58
C PHE A 353 -18.37 -0.32 33.41
N ILE A 354 -18.36 0.89 32.86
CA ILE A 354 -18.88 2.09 33.51
C ILE A 354 -20.39 1.96 33.77
N ILE A 355 -21.16 1.49 32.78
CA ILE A 355 -22.60 1.25 32.93
C ILE A 355 -22.86 0.21 34.03
N SER A 356 -22.09 -0.88 34.06
CA SER A 356 -22.21 -1.91 35.11
C SER A 356 -22.02 -1.31 36.51
N CYS A 357 -21.07 -0.39 36.69
CA CYS A 357 -20.82 0.25 37.98
C CYS A 357 -22.00 1.13 38.43
N LEU A 358 -22.69 1.77 37.49
CA LEU A 358 -23.80 2.70 37.76
C LEU A 358 -25.15 2.01 37.97
N LYS A 359 -25.30 0.75 37.55
CA LYS A 359 -26.54 -0.03 37.68
C LYS A 359 -26.84 -0.47 39.11
N ASN A 360 -25.82 -0.73 39.94
CA ASN A 360 -26.03 -1.17 41.31
C ASN A 360 -26.65 -0.07 42.19
N SER A 361 -27.56 -0.43 43.10
CA SER A 361 -28.15 0.51 44.05
C SER A 361 -27.12 0.91 45.11
N ILE A 362 -27.29 2.10 45.70
CA ILE A 362 -26.42 2.63 46.77
C ILE A 362 -26.34 1.65 47.95
N ILE A 363 -27.44 0.93 48.23
CA ILE A 363 -27.56 -0.04 49.33
C ILE A 363 -26.86 -1.36 48.99
N ILE A 364 -26.98 -1.86 47.75
CA ILE A 364 -26.31 -3.10 47.32
C ILE A 364 -24.79 -2.91 47.26
N ASN A 365 -24.30 -1.75 46.83
CA ASN A 365 -22.86 -1.47 46.84
C ASN A 365 -22.29 -1.27 48.26
N LYS A 366 -23.08 -0.75 49.22
CA LYS A 366 -22.66 -0.62 50.62
C LYS A 366 -22.47 -1.99 51.30
N ASN A 367 -23.31 -2.97 50.99
CA ASN A 367 -23.27 -4.30 51.61
C ASN A 367 -22.29 -5.29 50.96
N LYS A 368 -21.62 -4.91 49.86
CA LYS A 368 -20.67 -5.78 49.14
C LYS A 368 -19.22 -5.68 49.68
N TYR A 369 -18.95 -4.70 50.52
CA TYR A 369 -17.61 -4.36 51.05
C TYR A 369 -17.58 -4.24 52.58
N ASN A 370 -18.62 -4.73 53.27
CA ASN A 370 -18.59 -4.98 54.72
C ASN A 370 -18.15 -6.41 55.00
#